data_AF-A0A7J4MH84-F1
#
_entry.id   AF-A0A7J4MH84-F1
#
_cell.length_a   1.000
_cell.length_b   1.000
_cell.length_c   1.000
_cell.angle_alpha   90.00
_cell.angle_beta   90.00
_cell.angle_gamma   90.00
#
_symmetry.space_group_name_H-M   'P 1'
#
loop_
_entity.id
_entity.type
_entity.pdbx_description
1 polymer ?
#
loop_
_entity_poly.entity_id
_entity_poly.type
_entity_poly.pdbx_seq_one_letter_code
_entity_poly.pdbx_strand_id
1 'polypeptide(L)'
;MKRVLVVGAGIHGLVTAAREHIAKNQVFIVEKRKRIGGRGTSEESFGHQLEHGPHLLLKGGELHKMVKKLSKVKPSLRPLRPNKILVVGHGILYPVNNPKEMLNLKMGRDQVRENALRLISGWGQDIPERRKALLKGRLCVVGEGWAGLIGRLASTLEEVGVPIQTGMKITESYEGGVVTSKGLKIEADEVRMCDGAPVGDAIKVATLDVVLDNR
;
A
#
# COMPACT_ATOMS: atom_id res chain seq x y z
N MET A 1 25.68 -14.79 6.00
CA MET A 1 25.23 -13.94 4.88
C MET A 1 24.64 -14.86 3.84
N LYS A 2 23.37 -14.70 3.49
CA LYS A 2 22.68 -15.51 2.47
C LYS A 2 22.27 -14.66 1.27
N ARG A 3 22.15 -15.27 0.10
CA ARG A 3 21.58 -14.70 -1.13
C ARG A 3 20.07 -14.84 -1.07
N VAL A 4 19.36 -13.73 -0.97
CA VAL A 4 17.91 -13.67 -0.94
C VAL A 4 17.40 -13.07 -2.24
N LEU A 5 16.61 -13.84 -2.98
CA LEU A 5 15.90 -13.37 -4.16
C LEU A 5 14.47 -12.96 -3.77
N VAL A 6 14.10 -11.72 -4.06
CA VAL A 6 12.74 -11.21 -3.86
C VAL A 6 12.04 -11.13 -5.21
N VAL A 7 10.90 -11.82 -5.35
CA VAL A 7 10.11 -11.85 -6.57
C VAL A 7 8.91 -10.90 -6.44
N GLY A 8 8.95 -9.80 -7.19
CA GLY A 8 7.96 -8.73 -7.21
C GLY A 8 8.50 -7.43 -6.61
N ALA A 9 8.40 -6.32 -7.35
CA ALA A 9 8.84 -4.98 -6.91
C ALA A 9 7.66 -4.09 -6.48
N GLY A 10 6.62 -4.69 -5.88
CA GLY A 10 5.58 -3.95 -5.17
C GLY A 10 6.00 -3.57 -3.74
N ILE A 11 5.12 -2.89 -3.00
CA ILE A 11 5.38 -2.48 -1.61
C ILE A 11 5.87 -3.65 -0.74
N HIS A 12 5.22 -4.82 -0.85
CA HIS A 12 5.62 -6.01 -0.09
C HIS A 12 7.05 -6.46 -0.43
N GLY A 13 7.41 -6.51 -1.71
CA GLY A 13 8.74 -6.92 -2.14
C GLY A 13 9.82 -5.92 -1.74
N LEU A 14 9.58 -4.62 -1.96
CA LEU A 14 10.55 -3.58 -1.57
C LEU A 14 10.78 -3.55 -0.05
N VAL A 15 9.72 -3.67 0.75
CA VAL A 15 9.87 -3.75 2.22
C VAL A 15 10.58 -5.04 2.66
N THR A 16 10.29 -6.16 2.00
CA THR A 16 10.97 -7.44 2.29
C THR A 16 12.45 -7.34 1.98
N ALA A 17 12.80 -6.82 0.80
CA ALA A 17 14.18 -6.60 0.40
C ALA A 17 14.93 -5.69 1.36
N ALA A 18 14.30 -4.59 1.78
CA ALA A 18 14.87 -3.67 2.76
C ALA A 18 15.14 -4.35 4.12
N ARG A 19 14.22 -5.20 4.58
CA ARG A 19 14.40 -5.94 5.84
C ARG A 19 15.55 -6.94 5.75
N GLU A 20 15.63 -7.70 4.66
CA GLU A 20 16.70 -8.67 4.44
C GLU A 20 18.06 -7.99 4.28
N HIS A 21 18.11 -6.84 3.60
CA HIS A 21 19.33 -6.04 3.49
C HIS A 21 19.78 -5.49 4.85
N ILE A 22 18.86 -4.96 5.66
CA ILE A 22 19.15 -4.53 7.05
C ILE A 22 19.69 -5.70 7.89
N ALA A 23 19.24 -6.93 7.63
CA ALA A 23 19.74 -8.15 8.26
C ALA A 23 21.11 -8.62 7.71
N LYS A 24 21.78 -7.80 6.88
CA LYS A 24 23.09 -8.07 6.24
C LYS A 24 23.08 -9.27 5.30
N ASN A 25 21.93 -9.55 4.67
CA ASN A 25 21.85 -10.52 3.58
C ASN A 25 22.11 -9.84 2.23
N GLN A 26 22.58 -10.62 1.26
CA GLN A 26 22.73 -10.15 -0.10
C GLN A 26 21.38 -10.28 -0.79
N VAL A 27 20.82 -9.17 -1.29
CA VAL A 27 19.44 -9.12 -1.78
C VAL A 27 19.42 -8.73 -3.24
N PHE A 28 18.58 -9.40 -4.02
CA PHE A 28 18.29 -9.08 -5.41
C PHE A 28 16.78 -9.09 -5.62
N ILE A 29 16.24 -8.15 -6.40
CA ILE A 29 14.81 -8.06 -6.67
C ILE A 29 14.56 -8.30 -8.17
N VAL A 30 13.55 -9.11 -8.49
CA VAL A 30 13.06 -9.29 -9.86
C VAL A 30 11.60 -8.89 -9.97
N GLU A 31 11.22 -8.23 -11.06
CA GLU A 31 9.84 -7.80 -11.34
C GLU A 31 9.43 -8.20 -12.75
N LYS A 32 8.24 -8.79 -12.90
CA LYS A 32 7.74 -9.28 -14.19
C LYS A 32 7.39 -8.15 -15.15
N ARG A 33 6.91 -7.02 -14.64
CA ARG A 33 6.53 -5.84 -15.43
C ARG A 33 7.78 -5.04 -15.79
N LYS A 34 7.67 -4.17 -16.80
CA LYS A 34 8.73 -3.20 -17.15
C LYS A 34 8.85 -2.04 -16.14
N ARG A 35 7.87 -1.91 -15.24
CA ARG A 35 7.79 -0.86 -14.21
C ARG A 35 7.65 -1.48 -12.82
N ILE A 36 8.16 -0.79 -11.81
CA ILE A 36 8.02 -1.16 -10.39
C ILE A 36 6.64 -0.74 -9.82
N GLY A 37 6.34 -1.22 -8.61
CA GLY A 37 5.17 -0.81 -7.82
C GLY A 37 4.04 -1.83 -7.72
N GLY A 38 4.08 -2.90 -8.50
CA GLY A 38 3.13 -4.01 -8.40
C GLY A 38 1.68 -3.55 -8.57
N ARG A 39 0.78 -4.02 -7.70
CA ARG A 39 -0.66 -3.69 -7.72
C ARG A 39 -1.01 -2.36 -7.04
N GLY A 40 -0.14 -1.88 -6.15
CA GLY A 40 -0.37 -0.64 -5.39
C GLY A 40 0.26 0.59 -6.05
N THR A 41 0.67 0.48 -7.32
CA THR A 41 1.18 1.60 -8.09
C THR A 41 0.02 2.39 -8.70
N SER A 42 0.28 3.66 -9.00
CA SER A 42 -0.67 4.56 -9.64
C SER A 42 -0.49 4.52 -11.16
N GLU A 43 -1.55 4.77 -11.92
CA GLU A 43 -1.49 4.93 -13.37
C GLU A 43 -1.66 6.40 -13.74
N GLU A 44 -0.82 6.90 -14.65
CA GLU A 44 -0.99 8.26 -15.16
C GLU A 44 -2.04 8.25 -16.27
N SER A 45 -3.03 9.12 -16.15
CA SER A 45 -4.08 9.30 -17.14
C SER A 45 -4.46 10.78 -17.20
N PHE A 46 -4.35 11.39 -18.38
CA PHE A 46 -4.67 12.80 -18.63
C PHE A 46 -4.01 13.79 -17.63
N GLY A 47 -2.77 13.53 -17.20
CA GLY A 47 -2.05 14.37 -16.25
C GLY A 47 -2.45 14.16 -14.78
N HIS A 48 -3.30 13.17 -14.49
CA HIS A 48 -3.69 12.77 -13.15
C HIS A 48 -3.12 11.39 -12.79
N GLN A 49 -2.77 11.19 -11.53
CA GLN A 49 -2.47 9.85 -11.01
C GLN A 49 -3.77 9.21 -10.54
N LEU A 50 -4.15 8.13 -11.22
CA LEU A 50 -5.27 7.27 -10.86
C LEU A 50 -4.78 6.14 -9.98
N GLU A 51 -5.47 5.93 -8.87
CA GLU A 51 -5.17 4.86 -7.92
C GLU A 51 -6.37 3.94 -7.79
N HIS A 52 -6.09 2.66 -7.55
CA HIS A 52 -7.14 1.69 -7.30
C HIS A 52 -7.64 1.85 -5.86
N GLY A 53 -8.57 2.79 -5.68
CA GLY A 53 -9.35 3.06 -4.47
C GLY A 53 -8.59 3.63 -3.26
N PRO A 54 -9.25 3.78 -2.09
CA PRO A 54 -8.71 4.53 -0.95
C PRO A 54 -7.59 3.79 -0.25
N HIS A 55 -6.40 3.85 -0.81
CA HIS A 55 -5.19 3.34 -0.23
C HIS A 55 -4.69 4.38 0.78
N LEU A 56 -5.02 4.15 2.04
CA LEU A 56 -4.67 5.08 3.11
C LEU A 56 -3.56 4.54 3.99
N LEU A 57 -2.50 5.33 4.12
CA LEU A 57 -1.36 5.02 4.95
C LEU A 57 -1.71 5.24 6.43
N LEU A 58 -1.47 4.22 7.24
CA LEU A 58 -1.60 4.32 8.69
C LEU A 58 -0.39 5.08 9.27
N LYS A 59 -0.59 6.33 9.68
CA LYS A 59 0.42 7.14 10.36
C LYS A 59 0.80 6.48 11.70
N GLY A 60 2.07 6.13 11.80
CA GLY A 60 2.65 5.39 12.94
C GLY A 60 2.51 3.87 12.82
N GLY A 61 1.93 3.36 11.74
CA GLY A 61 1.92 1.93 11.42
C GLY A 61 3.26 1.44 10.85
N GLU A 62 3.35 0.13 10.63
CA GLU A 62 4.59 -0.55 10.24
C GLU A 62 5.19 -0.02 8.93
N LEU A 63 4.37 0.16 7.89
CA LEU A 63 4.86 0.71 6.62
C LEU A 63 5.35 2.15 6.77
N HIS A 64 4.63 2.99 7.53
CA HIS A 64 5.06 4.37 7.78
C HIS A 64 6.38 4.43 8.56
N LYS A 65 6.55 3.58 9.57
CA LYS A 65 7.82 3.47 10.30
C LYS A 65 8.96 3.01 9.39
N MET A 66 8.70 2.02 8.54
CA MET A 66 9.69 1.50 7.58
C MET A 66 10.12 2.58 6.58
N VAL A 67 9.18 3.27 5.94
CA VAL A 67 9.49 4.34 4.99
C VAL A 67 10.29 5.44 5.68
N LYS A 68 9.93 5.85 6.90
CA LYS A 68 10.70 6.84 7.67
C LYS A 68 12.11 6.37 8.05
N LYS A 69 12.32 5.07 8.22
CA LYS A 69 13.62 4.49 8.55
C LYS A 69 14.53 4.45 7.33
N LEU A 70 13.97 4.16 6.16
CA LEU A 70 14.70 3.99 4.90
C LEU A 70 14.94 5.33 4.20
N SER A 71 13.93 6.19 4.13
CA SER A 71 14.05 7.48 3.44
C SER A 71 14.52 8.58 4.38
N LYS A 72 15.46 9.40 3.89
CA LYS A 72 15.87 10.65 4.56
C LYS A 72 14.76 11.71 4.55
N VAL A 73 13.83 11.63 3.59
CA VAL A 73 12.74 12.59 3.42
C VAL A 73 11.47 12.04 4.05
N LYS A 74 10.80 12.86 4.87
CA LYS A 74 9.52 12.48 5.49
C LYS A 74 8.42 12.46 4.42
N PRO A 75 7.59 11.40 4.35
CA PRO A 75 6.44 11.38 3.46
C PRO A 75 5.48 12.53 3.75
N SER A 76 4.93 13.14 2.69
CA SER A 76 3.87 14.13 2.84
C SER A 76 2.56 13.42 3.17
N LEU A 77 2.01 13.67 4.35
CA LEU A 77 0.81 12.98 4.84
C LEU A 77 -0.31 13.95 5.16
N ARG A 78 -1.48 13.73 4.56
CA ARG A 78 -2.70 14.49 4.86
C ARG A 78 -3.73 13.56 5.51
N PRO A 79 -4.13 13.80 6.78
CA PRO A 79 -5.12 12.95 7.42
C PRO A 79 -6.51 13.16 6.83
N LEU A 80 -7.26 12.07 6.64
CA LEU A 80 -8.69 12.19 6.37
C LEU A 80 -9.40 12.75 7.59
N ARG A 81 -10.40 13.57 7.30
CA ARG A 81 -11.25 14.23 8.28
C ARG A 81 -12.65 13.63 8.13
N PRO A 82 -13.09 12.72 9.03
CA PRO A 82 -14.40 12.09 8.92
C PRO A 82 -15.56 13.08 8.90
N ASN A 83 -15.39 14.25 9.53
CA ASN A 83 -16.36 15.35 9.49
C ASN A 83 -16.39 16.12 8.15
N LYS A 84 -15.53 15.78 7.20
CA LYS A 84 -15.52 16.31 5.83
C LYS A 84 -15.88 15.25 4.78
N ILE A 85 -16.22 14.04 5.20
CA ILE A 85 -16.64 12.96 4.30
C ILE A 85 -18.16 12.97 4.24
N LEU A 86 -18.72 13.06 3.04
CA LEU A 86 -20.15 13.02 2.80
C LEU A 86 -20.55 11.61 2.34
N VAL A 87 -21.57 11.05 2.98
CA VAL A 87 -22.27 9.86 2.51
C VAL A 87 -23.49 10.33 1.72
N VAL A 88 -23.50 10.05 0.41
CA VAL A 88 -24.58 10.47 -0.50
C VAL A 88 -25.93 9.96 0.02
N GLY A 89 -26.91 10.86 0.12
CA GLY A 89 -28.25 10.52 0.62
C GLY A 89 -28.37 10.34 2.15
N HIS A 90 -27.28 10.46 2.92
CA HIS A 90 -27.30 10.26 4.38
C HIS A 90 -26.66 11.41 5.18
N GLY A 91 -25.67 12.10 4.60
CA GLY A 91 -25.01 13.25 5.22
C GLY A 91 -23.58 12.97 5.67
N ILE A 92 -23.03 13.82 6.54
CA ILE A 92 -21.62 13.75 6.95
C ILE A 92 -21.35 12.45 7.72
N LEU A 93 -20.23 11.79 7.42
CA LEU A 93 -19.82 10.50 8.00
C LEU A 93 -19.65 10.58 9.53
N TYR A 94 -18.99 11.63 10.02
CA TYR A 94 -18.88 11.91 11.45
C TYR A 94 -19.55 13.25 11.78
N PRO A 95 -20.81 13.23 12.22
CA PRO A 95 -21.59 14.45 12.50
C PRO A 95 -20.92 15.30 13.57
N VAL A 96 -20.87 16.62 13.38
CA VAL A 96 -20.29 17.55 14.38
C VAL A 96 -21.38 18.41 15.05
N ASN A 97 -22.41 18.79 14.29
CA ASN A 97 -23.47 19.69 14.75
C ASN A 97 -24.82 19.00 14.95
N ASN A 98 -24.83 17.68 15.14
CA ASN A 98 -26.04 16.91 15.40
C ASN A 98 -25.80 15.84 16.50
N PRO A 99 -26.04 16.17 17.78
CA PRO A 99 -25.78 15.27 18.90
C PRO A 99 -26.55 13.94 18.83
N LYS A 100 -27.79 13.96 18.32
CA LYS A 100 -28.63 12.76 18.18
C LYS A 100 -28.04 11.77 17.18
N GLU A 101 -27.60 12.27 16.02
CA GLU A 101 -26.93 11.45 15.03
C GLU A 101 -25.57 10.93 15.52
N MET A 102 -24.79 11.77 16.22
CA MET A 102 -23.52 11.36 16.80
C MET A 102 -23.72 10.25 17.86
N LEU A 103 -24.77 10.35 18.68
CA LEU A 103 -25.12 9.30 19.65
C LEU A 103 -25.53 8.01 18.94
N ASN A 104 -26.38 8.09 17.92
CA ASN A 104 -26.80 6.93 17.14
C ASN A 104 -25.61 6.20 16.50
N LEU A 105 -24.64 6.95 15.95
CA LEU A 105 -23.40 6.39 15.42
C LEU A 105 -22.60 5.66 16.51
N LYS A 106 -22.37 6.30 17.66
CA LYS A 106 -21.61 5.68 18.77
C LYS A 106 -22.29 4.44 19.35
N MET A 107 -23.62 4.37 19.30
CA MET A 107 -24.42 3.23 19.73
C MET A 107 -24.56 2.14 18.65
N GLY A 108 -23.95 2.31 17.47
CA GLY A 108 -24.05 1.35 16.36
C GLY A 108 -25.44 1.27 15.72
N ARG A 109 -26.31 2.26 15.95
CA ARG A 109 -27.69 2.31 15.42
C ARG A 109 -27.76 2.89 14.01
N ASP A 110 -26.66 3.46 13.52
CA ASP A 110 -26.55 4.02 12.17
C ASP A 110 -25.71 3.10 11.27
N GLN A 111 -26.36 2.08 10.72
CA GLN A 111 -25.69 1.07 9.90
C GLN A 111 -25.07 1.65 8.63
N VAL A 112 -25.64 2.73 8.09
CA VAL A 112 -25.14 3.40 6.87
C VAL A 112 -23.76 4.02 7.15
N ARG A 113 -23.64 4.79 8.24
CA ARG A 113 -22.35 5.36 8.65
C ARG A 113 -21.34 4.31 9.11
N GLU A 114 -21.78 3.26 9.79
CA GLU A 114 -20.89 2.14 10.14
C GLU A 114 -20.31 1.44 8.90
N ASN A 115 -21.16 1.17 7.90
CA ASN A 115 -20.72 0.59 6.63
C ASN A 115 -19.77 1.55 5.89
N ALA A 116 -20.05 2.85 5.88
CA ALA A 116 -19.17 3.85 5.27
C ALA A 116 -17.82 3.99 6.01
N LEU A 117 -17.82 3.93 7.35
CA LEU A 117 -16.58 3.88 8.15
C LEU A 117 -15.75 2.64 7.81
N ARG A 118 -16.40 1.48 7.70
CA ARG A 118 -15.74 0.22 7.32
C ARG A 118 -15.19 0.28 5.90
N LEU A 119 -15.94 0.85 4.95
CA LEU A 119 -15.50 1.04 3.57
C LEU A 119 -14.27 1.95 3.48
N ILE A 120 -14.34 3.16 4.04
CA ILE A 120 -13.23 4.12 3.94
C ILE A 120 -12.01 3.67 4.73
N SER A 121 -12.21 3.10 5.93
CA SER A 121 -11.07 2.72 6.75
C SER A 121 -10.42 1.41 6.29
N GLY A 122 -11.19 0.43 5.82
CA GLY A 122 -10.72 -0.94 5.60
C GLY A 122 -11.17 -1.58 4.30
N TRP A 123 -11.71 -0.83 3.33
CA TRP A 123 -12.22 -1.39 2.07
C TRP A 123 -13.36 -2.40 2.25
N GLY A 124 -14.17 -2.21 3.29
CA GLY A 124 -15.21 -3.18 3.63
C GLY A 124 -14.66 -4.38 4.38
N GLN A 125 -13.36 -4.47 4.68
CA GLN A 125 -12.83 -5.38 5.70
C GLN A 125 -13.06 -4.78 7.08
N ASP A 126 -13.40 -5.64 8.04
CA ASP A 126 -13.50 -5.20 9.44
C ASP A 126 -12.09 -5.22 10.07
N ILE A 127 -11.45 -4.04 10.09
CA ILE A 127 -10.12 -3.84 10.66
C ILE A 127 -10.23 -2.74 11.74
N PRO A 128 -10.54 -3.10 12.99
CA PRO A 128 -10.83 -2.15 14.06
C PRO A 128 -9.74 -1.09 14.28
N GLU A 129 -8.46 -1.45 14.11
CA GLU A 129 -7.32 -0.56 14.24
C GLU A 129 -7.38 0.58 13.22
N ARG A 130 -7.79 0.27 11.98
CA ARG A 130 -7.91 1.25 10.89
C ARG A 130 -9.10 2.16 11.10
N ARG A 131 -10.24 1.64 11.56
CA ARG A 131 -11.41 2.45 11.94
C ARG A 131 -11.05 3.45 13.05
N LYS A 132 -10.38 2.98 14.11
CA LYS A 132 -9.87 3.84 15.19
C LYS A 132 -8.85 4.86 14.68
N ALA A 133 -8.01 4.50 13.72
CA ALA A 133 -7.05 5.41 13.12
C ALA A 133 -7.73 6.53 12.31
N LEU A 134 -8.77 6.22 11.54
CA LEU A 134 -9.56 7.20 10.79
C LEU A 134 -10.15 8.26 11.74
N LEU A 135 -10.82 7.83 12.81
CA LEU A 135 -11.42 8.72 13.80
C LEU A 135 -10.39 9.58 14.56
N LYS A 136 -9.16 9.07 14.71
CA LYS A 136 -8.05 9.80 15.35
C LYS A 136 -7.20 10.64 14.37
N GLY A 137 -7.60 10.76 13.10
CA GLY A 137 -6.83 11.50 12.10
C GLY A 137 -5.43 10.91 11.82
N ARG A 138 -5.29 9.58 11.96
CA ARG A 138 -4.05 8.84 11.67
C ARG A 138 -4.11 8.05 10.37
N LEU A 139 -5.26 8.05 9.70
CA LEU A 139 -5.41 7.43 8.40
C LEU A 139 -5.24 8.51 7.32
N CYS A 140 -4.16 8.39 6.54
CA CYS A 140 -3.63 9.50 5.76
C CYS A 140 -3.52 9.19 4.28
N VAL A 141 -3.73 10.21 3.46
CA VAL A 141 -3.43 10.22 2.03
C VAL A 141 -1.94 10.46 1.80
N VAL A 142 -1.42 9.66 0.87
CA VAL A 142 -0.21 9.81 0.04
C VAL A 142 -0.03 11.18 -0.62
N GLY A 143 0.61 12.20 -0.05
CA GLY A 143 0.73 13.51 -0.71
C GLY A 143 1.44 13.47 -2.08
N GLU A 144 2.30 12.48 -2.27
CA GLU A 144 3.05 12.16 -3.50
C GLU A 144 2.48 10.97 -4.28
N GLY A 145 1.30 10.48 -3.88
CA GLY A 145 0.73 9.22 -4.37
C GLY A 145 1.49 7.98 -3.88
N TRP A 146 0.94 6.80 -4.14
CA TRP A 146 1.60 5.54 -3.82
C TRP A 146 2.77 5.24 -4.75
N ALA A 147 2.66 5.63 -6.02
CA ALA A 147 3.79 5.57 -6.96
C ALA A 147 5.01 6.34 -6.42
N GLY A 148 4.79 7.54 -5.85
CA GLY A 148 5.86 8.32 -5.24
C GLY A 148 6.45 7.67 -3.98
N LEU A 149 5.65 6.97 -3.18
CA LEU A 149 6.12 6.23 -2.00
C LEU A 149 6.96 5.00 -2.41
N ILE A 150 6.49 4.26 -3.40
CA ILE A 150 7.18 3.09 -3.99
C ILE A 150 8.51 3.52 -4.61
N GLY A 151 8.52 4.58 -5.42
CA GLY A 151 9.71 5.09 -6.08
C GLY A 151 10.80 5.47 -5.07
N ARG A 152 10.41 6.06 -3.93
CA ARG A 152 11.33 6.31 -2.81
C ARG A 152 11.95 5.05 -2.24
N LEU A 153 11.15 4.03 -1.96
CA LEU A 153 11.65 2.75 -1.44
C LEU A 153 12.64 2.10 -2.42
N ALA A 154 12.30 2.11 -3.72
CA ALA A 154 13.17 1.56 -4.76
C ALA A 154 14.49 2.34 -4.87
N SER A 155 14.43 3.67 -4.95
CA SER A 155 15.61 4.53 -5.01
C SER A 155 16.53 4.35 -3.80
N THR A 156 15.97 4.24 -2.58
CA THR A 156 16.78 3.94 -1.39
C THR A 156 17.45 2.58 -1.47
N LEU A 157 16.78 1.56 -2.03
CA LEU A 157 17.36 0.21 -2.18
C LEU A 157 18.49 0.19 -3.22
N GLU A 158 18.32 0.87 -4.34
CA GLU A 158 19.36 1.02 -5.35
C GLU A 158 20.58 1.79 -4.81
N GLU A 159 20.37 2.86 -4.04
CA GLU A 159 21.43 3.62 -3.38
C GLU A 159 22.28 2.77 -2.43
N VAL A 160 21.68 1.78 -1.76
CA VAL A 160 22.41 0.85 -0.86
C VAL A 160 22.89 -0.41 -1.57
N GLY A 161 22.83 -0.46 -2.89
CA GLY A 161 23.38 -1.53 -3.72
C GLY A 161 22.49 -2.77 -3.84
N VAL A 162 21.18 -2.67 -3.61
CA VAL A 162 20.21 -3.74 -3.87
C VAL A 162 19.65 -3.58 -5.29
N PRO A 163 20.06 -4.41 -6.27
CA PRO A 163 19.62 -4.27 -7.64
C PRO A 163 18.17 -4.71 -7.84
N ILE A 164 17.46 -3.99 -8.72
CA ILE A 164 16.08 -4.28 -9.11
C ILE A 164 16.04 -4.54 -10.63
N GLN A 165 15.73 -5.78 -11.02
CA GLN A 165 15.64 -6.16 -12.43
C GLN A 165 14.18 -6.31 -12.88
N THR A 166 13.76 -5.45 -13.81
CA THR A 166 12.40 -5.47 -14.39
C THR A 166 12.32 -6.36 -15.63
N GLY A 167 11.10 -6.68 -16.07
CA GLY A 167 10.85 -7.54 -17.24
C GLY A 167 11.22 -9.02 -17.05
N MET A 168 11.37 -9.48 -15.80
CA MET A 168 11.73 -10.84 -15.44
C MET A 168 10.54 -11.58 -14.85
N LYS A 169 9.83 -12.34 -15.69
CA LYS A 169 8.73 -13.20 -15.26
C LYS A 169 9.31 -14.52 -14.75
N ILE A 170 8.95 -14.90 -13.53
CA ILE A 170 9.26 -16.22 -12.97
C ILE A 170 8.17 -17.23 -13.39
N THR A 171 8.57 -18.42 -13.81
CA THR A 171 7.68 -19.51 -14.20
C THR A 171 7.70 -20.66 -13.20
N GLU A 172 8.86 -20.96 -12.63
CA GLU A 172 9.05 -22.08 -11.70
C GLU A 172 9.96 -21.67 -10.55
N SER A 173 9.73 -22.28 -9.38
CA SER A 173 10.61 -22.19 -8.21
C SER A 173 11.09 -23.58 -7.83
N TYR A 174 12.35 -23.71 -7.46
CA TYR A 174 12.95 -24.97 -7.01
C TYR A 174 13.82 -24.73 -5.77
N GLU A 175 14.30 -25.80 -5.14
CA GLU A 175 15.20 -25.68 -3.99
C GLU A 175 16.52 -25.02 -4.42
N GLY A 176 16.77 -23.80 -3.91
CA GLY A 176 17.94 -23.02 -4.27
C GLY A 176 17.76 -22.03 -5.42
N GLY A 177 16.54 -21.78 -5.92
CA GLY A 177 16.35 -20.72 -6.92
C GLY A 177 15.02 -20.69 -7.66
N VAL A 178 15.03 -19.97 -8.79
CA VAL A 178 13.88 -19.82 -9.69
C VAL A 178 14.28 -19.91 -11.16
N VAL A 179 13.31 -20.22 -12.02
CA VAL A 179 13.44 -20.22 -13.48
C VAL A 179 12.61 -19.07 -14.05
N THR A 180 13.22 -18.27 -14.92
CA THR A 180 12.52 -17.20 -15.64
C THR A 180 11.81 -17.74 -16.88
N SER A 181 10.85 -17.00 -17.41
CA SER A 181 10.15 -17.31 -18.67
C SER A 181 11.06 -17.34 -19.90
N LYS A 182 12.32 -16.89 -19.78
CA LYS A 182 13.35 -16.98 -20.82
C LYS A 182 14.27 -18.19 -20.65
N GLY A 183 13.98 -19.07 -19.69
CA GLY A 183 14.80 -20.25 -19.38
C GLY A 183 16.03 -19.95 -18.52
N LEU A 184 16.28 -18.70 -18.13
CA LEU A 184 17.39 -18.35 -17.22
C LEU A 184 17.11 -18.88 -15.82
N LYS A 185 18.07 -19.60 -15.24
CA LYS A 185 18.08 -20.02 -13.83
C LYS A 185 18.74 -18.94 -12.98
N ILE A 186 18.05 -18.53 -11.91
CA ILE A 186 18.58 -17.59 -10.91
C ILE A 186 18.72 -18.37 -9.61
N GLU A 187 19.95 -18.49 -9.12
CA GLU A 187 20.26 -19.17 -7.87
C GLU A 187 20.14 -18.21 -6.68
N ALA A 188 19.53 -18.69 -5.60
CA ALA A 188 19.43 -17.99 -4.33
C ALA A 188 19.26 -18.98 -3.19
N ASP A 189 19.86 -18.68 -2.04
CA ASP A 189 19.75 -19.53 -0.86
C ASP A 189 18.32 -19.46 -0.28
N GLU A 190 17.61 -18.34 -0.51
CA GLU A 190 16.20 -18.18 -0.16
C GLU A 190 15.44 -17.36 -1.21
N VAL A 191 14.23 -17.80 -1.53
CA VAL A 191 13.32 -17.10 -2.46
C VAL A 191 12.11 -16.57 -1.69
N ARG A 192 11.88 -15.26 -1.76
CA ARG A 192 10.72 -14.58 -1.19
C ARG A 192 9.73 -14.23 -2.29
N MET A 193 8.63 -14.96 -2.38
CA MET A 193 7.55 -14.68 -3.32
C MET A 193 6.69 -13.52 -2.81
N CYS A 194 6.84 -12.35 -3.42
CA CYS A 194 6.10 -11.12 -3.13
C CYS A 194 5.23 -10.70 -4.33
N ASP A 195 4.65 -11.69 -5.02
CA ASP A 195 3.92 -11.54 -6.28
C ASP A 195 2.51 -10.92 -6.14
N GLY A 196 2.06 -10.78 -4.91
CA GLY A 196 0.72 -10.27 -4.62
C GLY A 196 -0.37 -11.26 -4.97
N ALA A 197 -0.16 -12.56 -4.75
CA ALA A 197 -1.28 -13.50 -4.67
C ALA A 197 -2.35 -12.94 -3.69
N PRO A 198 -3.65 -12.94 -4.07
CA PRO A 198 -4.71 -12.54 -3.15
C PRO A 198 -4.74 -13.49 -1.96
N VAL A 199 -5.05 -12.93 -0.78
CA VAL A 199 -5.25 -13.71 0.45
C VAL A 199 -6.70 -13.51 0.87
N GLY A 200 -7.45 -14.61 0.95
CA GLY A 200 -8.87 -14.60 1.29
C GLY A 200 -9.79 -14.19 0.14
N ASP A 201 -11.06 -14.02 0.47
CA ASP A 201 -12.10 -13.72 -0.51
C ASP A 201 -12.00 -12.28 -1.03
N ALA A 202 -12.21 -12.12 -2.33
CA ALA A 202 -12.23 -10.80 -2.94
C ALA A 202 -13.47 -10.02 -2.49
N ILE A 203 -13.25 -8.88 -1.84
CA ILE A 203 -14.34 -7.93 -1.60
C ILE A 203 -14.55 -7.13 -2.88
N LYS A 204 -15.75 -7.22 -3.45
CA LYS A 204 -16.15 -6.40 -4.59
C LYS A 204 -16.40 -4.97 -4.12
N VAL A 205 -15.44 -4.10 -4.40
CA VAL A 205 -15.60 -2.65 -4.25
C VAL A 205 -15.15 -1.98 -5.54
N ALA A 206 -15.95 -1.03 -6.01
CA ALA A 206 -15.63 -0.17 -7.15
C ALA A 206 -15.42 1.25 -6.61
N THR A 207 -14.17 1.61 -6.40
CA THR A 207 -13.77 2.94 -5.92
C THR A 207 -12.74 3.52 -6.87
N LEU A 208 -12.96 4.76 -7.28
CA LEU A 208 -12.00 5.53 -8.07
C LEU A 208 -11.51 6.69 -7.20
N ASP A 209 -10.20 6.73 -6.98
CA ASP A 209 -9.56 7.85 -6.29
C ASP A 209 -9.07 8.85 -7.35
N VAL A 210 -9.71 10.02 -7.39
CA VAL A 210 -9.32 11.13 -8.26
C VAL A 210 -8.71 12.23 -7.40
N VAL A 211 -7.43 12.52 -7.61
CA VAL A 211 -6.78 13.68 -7.01
C VAL A 211 -7.06 14.90 -7.87
N LEU A 212 -8.01 15.72 -7.43
CA LEU A 212 -8.27 17.03 -8.01
C LEU A 212 -7.31 18.03 -7.35
N ASP A 213 -6.27 18.44 -8.09
CA ASP A 213 -5.43 19.54 -7.67
C ASP A 213 -6.05 20.84 -8.18
N ASN A 214 -6.35 21.77 -7.27
CA ASN A 214 -6.76 23.13 -7.64
C ASN A 214 -5.48 23.89 -8.01
N ARG A 215 -5.03 23.75 -9.27
CA ARG A 215 -4.21 24.82 -9.84
C ARG A 215 -5.04 26.08 -9.99
#